data_AF-A0A7C4ISH5-F1
#
_entry.id   AF-A0A7C4ISH5-F1
#
_cell.length_a   1.000
_cell.length_b   1.000
_cell.length_c   1.000
_cell.angle_alpha   90.00
_cell.angle_beta   90.00
_cell.angle_gamma   90.00
#
_symmetry.space_group_name_H-M   'P 1'
#
loop_
_entity.id
_entity.type
_entity.pdbx_description
1 polymer ?
#
loop_
_entity_poly.entity_id
_entity_poly.type
_entity_poly.pdbx_seq_one_letter_code
_entity_poly.pdbx_strand_id
1 'polypeptide(L)'
;MSLFHDLNVSLHENWPIWLVTVVLVVAAVIDGWKLKVPNWITFPLIISGWIYSTASYGWEGFGWSLVGTAVGLGLLLPAYAIGGMGAGDVKLLGGVGAWVWGTTTFYAFACSAVVGGVLAVAMVLWRRAWNRHTDQFRQIVNEIVQIRDPNTLSAIAAERKSSMLLLPYGIPIAIGTIGYFLWMGMLI
;
A
#
# COMPACT_ATOMS: atom_id res chain seq x y z
N MET A 1 -31.04 14.13 -6.49
CA MET A 1 -30.70 15.38 -5.77
C MET A 1 -30.00 15.11 -4.44
N SER A 2 -30.18 13.93 -3.81
CA SER A 2 -29.44 13.50 -2.61
C SER A 2 -27.95 13.22 -2.87
N LEU A 3 -27.61 12.33 -3.81
CA LEU A 3 -26.20 11.91 -4.02
C LEU A 3 -25.21 13.07 -4.27
N PHE A 4 -25.59 14.05 -5.10
CA PHE A 4 -24.74 15.23 -5.36
C PHE A 4 -24.59 16.13 -4.13
N HIS A 5 -25.62 16.16 -3.27
CA HIS A 5 -25.55 16.88 -2.01
C HIS A 5 -24.65 16.13 -1.01
N ASP A 6 -24.83 14.83 -0.87
CA ASP A 6 -24.04 13.95 0.02
C ASP A 6 -22.56 13.96 -0.38
N LEU A 7 -22.25 13.90 -1.67
CA LEU A 7 -20.89 14.03 -2.20
C LEU A 7 -20.26 15.39 -1.90
N ASN A 8 -21.03 16.47 -2.00
CA ASN A 8 -20.49 17.80 -1.74
C ASN A 8 -20.18 17.99 -0.25
N VAL A 9 -21.06 17.49 0.62
CA VAL A 9 -20.83 17.47 2.07
C VAL A 9 -19.60 16.63 2.41
N SER A 10 -19.49 15.40 1.88
CA SER A 10 -18.34 14.54 2.14
C SER A 10 -17.02 15.12 1.61
N LEU A 11 -17.04 15.81 0.47
CA LEU A 11 -15.87 16.47 -0.09
C LEU A 11 -15.37 17.59 0.82
N HIS A 12 -16.27 18.34 1.45
CA HIS A 12 -15.89 19.41 2.37
C HIS A 12 -15.45 18.89 3.73
N GLU A 13 -16.17 17.91 4.29
CA GLU A 13 -15.88 17.36 5.62
C GLU A 13 -14.68 16.40 5.62
N ASN A 14 -14.55 15.59 4.57
CA ASN A 14 -13.53 14.53 4.45
C ASN A 14 -12.55 14.78 3.30
N TRP A 15 -12.29 16.05 2.98
CA TRP A 15 -11.30 16.43 1.95
C TRP A 15 -9.92 15.73 2.09
N PRO A 16 -9.39 15.41 3.30
CA PRO A 16 -8.12 14.69 3.44
C PRO A 16 -8.20 13.27 2.87
N ILE A 17 -9.33 12.58 3.07
CA ILE A 17 -9.58 11.22 2.57
C ILE A 17 -9.67 11.22 1.05
N TRP A 18 -10.34 12.22 0.48
CA TRP A 18 -10.41 12.44 -0.96
C TRP A 18 -9.03 12.72 -1.58
N LEU A 19 -8.20 13.54 -0.93
CA LEU A 19 -6.82 13.77 -1.36
C LEU A 19 -6.02 12.47 -1.40
N VAL A 20 -6.04 11.70 -0.31
CA VAL A 20 -5.33 10.40 -0.24
C VAL A 20 -5.84 9.46 -1.33
N THR A 21 -7.15 9.41 -1.56
CA THR A 21 -7.78 8.58 -2.60
C THR A 21 -7.26 8.95 -3.99
N VAL A 22 -7.23 10.25 -4.34
CA VAL A 22 -6.71 10.71 -5.63
C VAL A 22 -5.24 10.35 -5.80
N VAL A 23 -4.42 10.57 -4.76
CA VAL A 23 -2.99 10.24 -4.80
C VAL A 23 -2.77 8.73 -4.97
N LEU A 24 -3.57 7.89 -4.29
CA LEU A 24 -3.53 6.44 -4.44
C LEU A 24 -3.88 5.97 -5.85
N VAL A 25 -4.90 6.58 -6.47
CA VAL A 25 -5.25 6.28 -7.87
C VAL A 25 -4.10 6.64 -8.81
N VAL A 26 -3.50 7.83 -8.65
CA VAL A 26 -2.35 8.25 -9.46
C VAL A 26 -1.16 7.32 -9.26
N ALA A 27 -0.86 6.95 -8.01
CA ALA A 27 0.22 6.02 -7.69
C ALA A 27 -0.02 4.63 -8.30
N ALA A 28 -1.25 4.11 -8.22
CA ALA A 28 -1.64 2.82 -8.79
C ALA A 28 -1.55 2.80 -10.33
N VAL A 29 -1.93 3.89 -11.00
CA VAL A 29 -1.79 4.02 -12.47
C VAL A 29 -0.31 4.02 -12.86
N ILE A 30 0.51 4.81 -12.18
CA ILE A 30 1.96 4.87 -12.46
C ILE A 30 2.61 3.52 -12.17
N ASP A 31 2.23 2.87 -11.07
CA ASP A 31 2.76 1.55 -10.70
C ASP A 31 2.33 0.47 -11.70
N GLY A 32 1.09 0.49 -12.18
CA GLY A 32 0.63 -0.41 -13.23
C GLY A 32 1.38 -0.24 -14.55
N TRP A 33 1.85 0.96 -14.87
CA TRP A 33 2.60 1.23 -16.11
C TRP A 33 4.11 1.04 -15.99
N LYS A 34 4.70 1.42 -14.85
CA LYS A 34 6.15 1.48 -14.65
C LYS A 34 6.68 0.48 -13.62
N LEU A 35 5.80 -0.30 -12.97
CA LEU A 35 6.12 -1.24 -11.89
C LEU A 35 6.97 -0.59 -10.79
N LYS A 36 6.70 0.69 -10.53
CA LYS A 36 7.44 1.52 -9.59
C LYS A 36 6.59 2.71 -9.14
N VAL A 37 6.26 2.75 -7.85
CA VAL A 37 5.76 3.97 -7.20
C VAL A 37 6.89 4.99 -7.03
N PRO A 38 6.75 6.21 -7.58
CA PRO A 38 7.83 7.19 -7.54
C PRO A 38 7.91 7.95 -6.20
N ASN A 39 9.15 8.19 -5.77
CA ASN A 39 9.45 8.94 -4.54
C ASN A 39 8.88 10.37 -4.54
N TRP A 40 8.70 11.00 -5.71
CA TRP A 40 8.14 12.34 -5.83
C TRP A 40 6.62 12.38 -5.54
N ILE A 41 5.95 11.23 -5.41
CA ILE A 41 4.58 11.14 -4.88
C ILE A 41 4.63 10.83 -3.39
N THR A 42 5.42 9.84 -3.00
CA THR A 42 5.39 9.33 -1.62
C THR A 42 5.95 10.34 -0.61
N PHE A 43 7.05 11.03 -0.93
CA PHE A 43 7.64 12.00 0.01
C PHE A 43 6.74 13.21 0.23
N PRO A 44 6.19 13.86 -0.83
CA PRO A 44 5.22 14.93 -0.62
C PRO A 44 3.98 14.45 0.14
N LEU A 45 3.48 13.24 -0.11
CA LEU A 45 2.34 12.70 0.64
C LEU A 45 2.65 12.59 2.14
N ILE A 46 3.81 12.05 2.53
CA ILE A 46 4.23 11.96 3.93
C ILE A 46 4.37 13.35 4.56
N ILE A 47 5.16 14.23 3.92
CA ILE A 47 5.48 15.56 4.47
C ILE A 47 4.20 16.41 4.60
N SER A 48 3.33 16.39 3.59
CA SER A 48 2.06 17.12 3.65
C SER A 48 1.12 16.57 4.72
N GLY A 49 1.10 15.25 4.96
CA GLY A 49 0.31 14.65 6.04
C GLY A 49 0.79 15.08 7.44
N TRP A 50 2.11 15.19 7.62
CA TRP A 50 2.71 15.72 8.85
C TRP A 50 2.32 17.19 9.06
N ILE A 51 2.46 18.01 8.01
CA ILE A 51 2.08 19.44 8.05
C ILE A 51 0.59 19.58 8.35
N TYR A 52 -0.27 18.85 7.66
CA TYR A 52 -1.72 18.88 7.85
C TYR A 52 -2.12 18.51 9.29
N SER A 53 -1.57 17.40 9.81
CA SER A 53 -1.90 16.94 11.15
C SER A 53 -1.39 17.91 12.22
N THR A 54 -0.22 18.52 11.99
CA THR A 54 0.34 19.54 12.88
C THR A 54 -0.50 20.83 12.85
N ALA A 55 -0.92 21.27 11.67
CA ALA A 55 -1.72 22.49 11.51
C ALA A 55 -3.13 22.33 12.10
N SER A 56 -3.72 21.14 12.01
CA SER A 56 -5.10 20.89 12.42
C SER A 56 -5.24 20.50 13.89
N TYR A 57 -4.26 19.77 14.45
CA TYR A 57 -4.34 19.20 15.80
C TYR A 57 -3.08 19.46 16.64
N GLY A 58 -2.21 20.38 16.21
CA GLY A 58 -0.99 20.75 16.94
C GLY A 58 0.04 19.62 17.06
N TRP A 59 0.81 19.64 18.13
CA TRP A 59 1.85 18.63 18.39
C TRP A 59 1.31 17.21 18.57
N GLU A 60 0.08 17.07 19.09
CA GLU A 60 -0.58 15.76 19.21
C GLU A 60 -0.87 15.18 17.83
N GLY A 61 -1.40 15.99 16.91
CA GLY A 61 -1.60 15.61 15.52
C GLY A 61 -0.31 15.19 14.81
N PHE A 62 0.77 15.93 15.01
CA PHE A 62 2.08 15.53 14.51
C PHE A 62 2.48 14.14 15.02
N GLY A 63 2.26 13.87 16.31
CA GLY A 63 2.49 12.56 16.91
C GLY A 63 1.65 11.45 16.26
N TRP A 64 0.35 11.67 16.04
CA TRP A 64 -0.53 10.70 15.37
C TRP A 64 -0.10 10.42 13.93
N SER A 65 0.34 11.46 13.22
CA SER A 65 0.83 11.37 11.85
C SER A 65 2.15 10.62 11.75
N LEU A 66 3.07 10.84 12.69
CA LEU A 66 4.31 10.06 12.81
C LEU A 66 4.02 8.60 13.13
N VAL A 67 3.12 8.32 14.08
CA VAL A 67 2.70 6.96 14.42
C VAL A 67 2.07 6.29 13.21
N GLY A 68 1.17 6.96 12.51
CA GLY A 68 0.56 6.42 11.29
C GLY A 68 1.56 6.14 10.19
N THR A 69 2.54 7.04 9.99
CA THR A 69 3.65 6.82 9.06
C THR A 69 4.47 5.59 9.47
N ALA A 70 4.81 5.47 10.75
CA ALA A 70 5.58 4.35 11.27
C ALA A 70 4.82 3.02 11.15
N VAL A 71 3.50 3.02 11.39
CA VAL A 71 2.63 1.85 11.17
C VAL A 71 2.63 1.46 9.71
N GLY A 72 2.40 2.40 8.78
CA GLY A 72 2.39 2.10 7.35
C GLY A 72 3.73 1.55 6.83
N LEU A 73 4.85 2.16 7.25
CA LEU A 73 6.17 1.64 6.94
C LEU A 73 6.39 0.26 7.57
N GLY A 74 6.12 0.11 8.86
CA GLY A 74 6.35 -1.11 9.64
C GLY A 74 5.59 -2.32 9.12
N LEU A 75 4.38 -2.14 8.59
CA LEU A 75 3.58 -3.23 8.04
C LEU A 75 4.15 -3.81 6.74
N LEU A 76 4.80 -2.99 5.91
CA LEU A 76 5.35 -3.41 4.62
C LEU A 76 6.87 -3.65 4.65
N LEU A 77 7.57 -3.17 5.67
CA LEU A 77 9.02 -3.36 5.83
C LEU A 77 9.46 -4.85 5.81
N PRO A 78 8.77 -5.79 6.49
CA PRO A 78 9.14 -7.20 6.42
C PRO A 78 9.09 -7.76 5.00
N ALA A 79 8.05 -7.42 4.23
CA ALA A 79 7.88 -7.86 2.85
C ALA A 79 8.92 -7.22 1.92
N TYR A 80 9.28 -5.94 2.15
CA TYR A 80 10.36 -5.27 1.45
C TYR A 80 11.74 -5.88 1.75
N ALA A 81 12.00 -6.23 3.01
CA ALA A 81 13.29 -6.77 3.44
C ALA A 81 13.63 -8.11 2.77
N ILE A 82 12.61 -8.94 2.49
CA ILE A 82 12.78 -10.21 1.76
C ILE A 82 12.69 -10.04 0.23
N GLY A 83 12.68 -8.82 -0.29
CA GLY A 83 12.62 -8.53 -1.73
C GLY A 83 11.24 -8.71 -2.37
N GLY A 84 10.18 -8.82 -1.58
CA GLY A 84 8.82 -9.07 -2.08
C GLY A 84 8.16 -7.88 -2.77
N MET A 85 8.54 -6.64 -2.44
CA MET A 85 7.96 -5.42 -3.03
C MET A 85 8.98 -4.28 -3.13
N GLY A 86 8.59 -3.16 -3.75
CA GLY A 86 9.45 -1.99 -3.90
C GLY A 86 9.41 -1.06 -2.69
N ALA A 87 10.51 -0.32 -2.46
CA ALA A 87 10.56 0.72 -1.42
C ALA A 87 9.52 1.83 -1.62
N GLY A 88 9.06 2.03 -2.86
CA GLY A 88 7.99 2.99 -3.17
C GLY A 88 6.65 2.58 -2.55
N ASP A 89 6.32 1.29 -2.56
CA ASP A 89 5.06 0.75 -2.03
C ASP A 89 5.00 0.92 -0.51
N VAL A 90 6.11 0.60 0.16
CA VAL A 90 6.30 0.79 1.62
C VAL A 90 6.05 2.25 2.00
N LYS A 91 6.66 3.19 1.26
CA LYS A 91 6.50 4.63 1.50
C LYS A 91 5.11 5.14 1.15
N LEU A 92 4.43 4.54 0.18
CA LEU A 92 3.07 4.92 -0.18
C LEU A 92 2.12 4.66 0.99
N LEU A 93 2.19 3.47 1.60
CA LEU A 93 1.39 3.17 2.79
C LEU A 93 1.81 4.01 4.00
N GLY A 94 3.10 4.30 4.15
CA GLY A 94 3.58 5.29 5.13
C GLY A 94 2.96 6.68 4.91
N GLY A 95 2.85 7.12 3.66
CA GLY A 95 2.19 8.38 3.30
C GLY A 95 0.69 8.37 3.56
N VAL A 96 0.00 7.26 3.27
CA VAL A 96 -1.40 7.06 3.69
C VAL A 96 -1.51 7.27 5.20
N GLY A 97 -0.65 6.61 5.99
CA GLY A 97 -0.71 6.73 7.44
C GLY A 97 -0.32 8.10 8.01
N ALA A 98 0.46 8.90 7.30
CA ALA A 98 0.66 10.29 7.66
C ALA A 98 -0.66 11.09 7.66
N TRP A 99 -1.59 10.75 6.77
CA TRP A 99 -2.87 11.45 6.62
C TRP A 99 -3.99 10.85 7.46
N VAL A 100 -4.07 9.52 7.55
CA VAL A 100 -5.20 8.83 8.18
C VAL A 100 -4.87 8.18 9.53
N TRP A 101 -3.64 8.36 10.01
CA TRP A 101 -3.10 7.88 11.27
C TRP A 101 -3.08 6.35 11.41
N GLY A 102 -2.61 5.85 12.56
CA GLY A 102 -2.24 4.44 12.76
C GLY A 102 -3.36 3.43 12.54
N THR A 103 -4.49 3.59 13.24
CA THR A 103 -5.58 2.60 13.22
C THR A 103 -6.17 2.41 11.82
N THR A 104 -6.49 3.51 11.14
CA THR A 104 -7.03 3.50 9.78
C THR A 104 -6.04 2.87 8.81
N THR A 105 -4.74 3.16 8.96
CA THR A 105 -3.67 2.57 8.13
C THR A 105 -3.60 1.06 8.28
N PHE A 106 -3.73 0.55 9.51
CA PHE A 106 -3.71 -0.88 9.77
C PHE A 106 -4.88 -1.61 9.08
N TYR A 107 -6.09 -1.08 9.19
CA TYR A 107 -7.25 -1.68 8.52
C TYR A 107 -7.16 -1.55 6.98
N ALA A 108 -6.72 -0.40 6.48
CA ALA A 108 -6.47 -0.19 5.06
C ALA A 108 -5.44 -1.19 4.52
N PHE A 109 -4.36 -1.44 5.27
CA PHE A 109 -3.38 -2.48 4.96
C PHE A 109 -4.01 -3.88 4.96
N ALA A 110 -4.82 -4.23 5.97
CA ALA A 110 -5.47 -5.54 6.03
C ALA A 110 -6.38 -5.77 4.81
N CYS A 111 -7.19 -4.77 4.42
CA CYS A 111 -7.98 -4.82 3.20
C CYS A 111 -7.08 -4.95 1.95
N SER A 112 -5.98 -4.20 1.88
CA SER A 112 -5.02 -4.27 0.77
C SER A 112 -4.33 -5.63 0.66
N ALA A 113 -4.03 -6.28 1.78
CA ALA A 113 -3.44 -7.62 1.81
C ALA A 113 -4.43 -8.67 1.28
N VAL A 114 -5.71 -8.57 1.65
CA VAL A 114 -6.76 -9.45 1.10
C VAL A 114 -6.90 -9.25 -0.41
N VAL A 115 -6.97 -8.00 -0.88
CA VAL A 115 -7.04 -7.69 -2.32
C VAL A 115 -5.80 -8.20 -3.06
N GLY A 116 -4.61 -8.01 -2.50
CA GLY A 116 -3.35 -8.50 -3.06
C GLY A 116 -3.32 -10.03 -3.17
N GLY A 117 -3.82 -10.74 -2.14
CA GLY A 117 -3.97 -12.19 -2.17
C GLY A 117 -4.92 -12.68 -3.26
N VAL A 118 -6.08 -12.03 -3.41
CA VAL A 118 -7.06 -12.34 -4.47
C VAL A 118 -6.45 -12.10 -5.86
N LEU A 119 -5.77 -10.97 -6.07
CA LEU A 119 -5.11 -10.66 -7.34
C LEU A 119 -3.98 -11.64 -7.66
N ALA A 120 -3.21 -12.05 -6.66
CA ALA A 120 -2.17 -13.08 -6.82
C ALA A 120 -2.78 -14.41 -7.30
N VAL A 121 -3.86 -14.87 -6.68
CA VAL A 121 -4.57 -16.09 -7.09
C VAL A 121 -5.15 -15.95 -8.50
N ALA A 122 -5.76 -14.82 -8.82
CA ALA A 122 -6.34 -14.56 -10.14
C ALA A 122 -5.28 -14.59 -11.26
N MET A 123 -4.09 -14.02 -11.03
CA MET A 123 -2.99 -14.07 -12.00
C MET A 123 -2.49 -15.49 -12.24
N VAL A 124 -2.38 -16.30 -11.18
CA VAL A 124 -1.98 -17.71 -11.29
C VAL A 124 -3.00 -18.51 -12.11
N LEU A 125 -4.29 -18.30 -11.85
CA LEU A 125 -5.38 -18.94 -12.60
C LEU A 125 -5.37 -18.56 -14.08
N TRP A 126 -5.19 -17.27 -14.40
CA TRP A 126 -5.19 -16.79 -15.78
C TRP A 126 -4.09 -17.45 -16.60
N ARG A 127 -2.87 -17.56 -16.07
CA ARG A 127 -1.73 -18.09 -16.84
C ARG A 127 -1.67 -19.61 -16.96
N ARG A 128 -2.59 -20.36 -16.34
CA ARG A 128 -2.61 -21.84 -16.33
C ARG A 128 -1.26 -22.47 -15.95
N ALA A 129 -0.42 -21.75 -15.20
CA ALA A 129 0.95 -22.13 -14.85
C ALA A 129 1.03 -22.62 -13.39
N TRP A 130 0.02 -23.41 -12.97
CA TRP A 130 -0.19 -23.81 -11.58
C TRP A 130 1.07 -24.43 -10.96
N ASN A 131 1.65 -25.42 -11.65
CA ASN A 131 2.81 -26.16 -11.14
C ASN A 131 4.05 -25.26 -10.97
N ARG A 132 4.34 -24.37 -11.92
CA ARG A 132 5.48 -23.45 -11.83
C ARG A 132 5.35 -22.45 -10.69
N HIS A 133 4.14 -21.91 -10.46
CA HIS A 133 3.92 -20.96 -9.37
C HIS A 133 3.86 -21.65 -7.99
N THR A 134 3.31 -22.86 -7.89
CA THR A 134 3.33 -23.62 -6.62
C THR A 134 4.75 -24.02 -6.24
N ASP A 135 5.59 -24.38 -7.20
CA ASP A 135 6.99 -24.76 -6.94
C ASP A 135 7.83 -23.53 -6.57
N GLN A 136 7.63 -22.39 -7.24
CA GLN A 136 8.25 -21.12 -6.86
C GLN A 136 7.79 -20.64 -5.48
N PHE A 137 6.49 -20.75 -5.16
CA PHE A 137 5.97 -20.37 -3.85
C PHE A 137 6.57 -21.26 -2.75
N ARG A 138 6.62 -22.58 -2.96
CA ARG A 138 7.27 -23.51 -2.03
C ARG A 138 8.76 -23.22 -1.85
N GLN A 139 9.47 -22.89 -2.92
CA GLN A 139 10.87 -22.47 -2.84
C GLN A 139 11.02 -21.20 -1.99
N ILE A 140 10.23 -20.17 -2.24
CA ILE A 140 10.27 -18.92 -1.47
C ILE A 140 9.96 -19.18 0.01
N VAL A 141 8.94 -19.98 0.32
CA VAL A 141 8.60 -20.34 1.71
C VAL A 141 9.73 -21.11 2.37
N ASN A 142 10.30 -22.11 1.69
CA ASN A 142 11.41 -22.90 2.23
C ASN A 142 12.67 -22.05 2.43
N GLU A 143 12.96 -21.12 1.52
CA GLU A 143 14.07 -20.17 1.61
C GLU A 143 13.88 -19.24 2.80
N ILE A 144 12.70 -18.64 2.97
CA ILE A 144 12.39 -17.78 4.13
C ILE A 144 12.57 -18.57 5.45
N VAL A 145 12.13 -19.83 5.48
CA VAL A 145 12.23 -20.69 6.68
C VAL A 145 13.67 -21.13 6.97
N GLN A 146 14.46 -21.47 5.93
CA GLN A 146 15.81 -22.02 6.09
C GLN A 146 16.91 -20.96 6.18
N ILE A 147 16.87 -19.96 5.31
CA ILE A 147 17.97 -19.01 5.14
C ILE A 147 17.95 -17.98 6.27
N ARG A 148 16.77 -17.60 6.79
CA ARG A 148 16.53 -16.67 7.92
C ARG A 148 17.30 -15.34 7.90
N ASP A 149 18.13 -15.09 6.89
CA ASP A 149 18.89 -13.87 6.65
C ASP A 149 18.20 -13.05 5.53
N PRO A 150 17.69 -11.84 5.85
CA PRO A 150 17.00 -11.00 4.87
C PRO A 150 17.86 -10.60 3.67
N ASN A 151 19.18 -10.44 3.85
CA ASN A 151 20.07 -9.97 2.79
C ASN A 151 20.20 -11.01 1.67
N THR A 152 20.41 -12.27 2.04
CA THR A 152 20.46 -13.39 1.09
C THR A 152 19.10 -13.63 0.43
N LEU A 153 17.99 -13.54 1.16
CA LEU A 153 16.64 -13.62 0.59
C LEU A 153 16.37 -12.54 -0.47
N SER A 154 16.75 -11.29 -0.17
CA SER A 154 16.63 -10.17 -1.12
C SER A 154 17.49 -10.37 -2.37
N ALA A 155 18.72 -10.87 -2.22
CA ALA A 155 19.60 -11.18 -3.36
C ALA A 155 19.00 -12.25 -4.28
N ILE A 156 18.47 -13.33 -3.69
CA ILE A 156 17.79 -14.41 -4.41
C ILE A 156 16.53 -13.90 -5.14
N ALA A 157 15.75 -13.03 -4.49
CA ALA A 157 14.58 -12.40 -5.11
C ALA A 157 14.98 -11.49 -6.29
N ALA A 158 16.08 -10.75 -6.16
CA ALA A 158 16.60 -9.89 -7.22
C ALA A 158 17.01 -10.69 -8.47
N GLU A 159 17.64 -11.86 -8.31
CA GLU A 159 18.00 -12.75 -9.43
C GLU A 159 16.78 -13.28 -10.17
N ARG A 160 15.69 -13.61 -9.46
CA ARG A 160 14.46 -14.15 -10.07
C ARG A 160 13.57 -13.09 -10.70
N LYS A 161 13.76 -11.81 -10.34
CA LYS A 161 12.88 -10.70 -10.71
C LYS A 161 12.59 -10.60 -12.21
N SER A 162 13.56 -10.92 -13.07
CA SER A 162 13.41 -10.89 -14.53
C SER A 162 12.49 -11.99 -15.09
N SER A 163 12.34 -13.09 -14.36
CA SER A 163 11.53 -14.26 -14.73
C SER A 163 10.15 -14.27 -14.07
N MET A 164 9.94 -13.41 -13.06
CA MET A 164 8.73 -13.36 -12.27
C MET A 164 7.68 -12.42 -12.87
N LEU A 165 6.43 -12.80 -12.71
CA LEU A 165 5.31 -11.87 -12.83
C LEU A 165 5.30 -10.95 -11.63
N LEU A 166 5.63 -9.69 -11.87
CA LEU A 166 5.57 -8.66 -10.84
C LEU A 166 4.13 -8.16 -10.74
N LEU A 167 3.59 -8.23 -9.53
CA LEU A 167 2.35 -7.56 -9.20
C LEU A 167 2.68 -6.09 -8.89
N PRO A 168 2.04 -5.12 -9.56
CA PRO A 168 2.11 -3.72 -9.14
C PRO A 168 1.40 -3.55 -7.79
N TYR A 169 2.15 -3.49 -6.69
CA TYR A 169 1.64 -3.45 -5.32
C TYR A 169 0.88 -2.17 -4.99
N GLY A 170 1.11 -1.08 -5.75
CA GLY A 170 0.32 0.14 -5.67
C GLY A 170 -1.17 -0.10 -5.98
N ILE A 171 -1.50 -1.08 -6.84
CA ILE A 171 -2.89 -1.40 -7.18
C ILE A 171 -3.66 -2.02 -6.00
N PRO A 172 -3.21 -3.12 -5.35
CA PRO A 172 -3.85 -3.63 -4.14
C PRO A 172 -3.91 -2.61 -3.02
N ILE A 173 -2.87 -1.80 -2.82
CA ILE A 173 -2.84 -0.76 -1.79
C ILE A 173 -3.94 0.27 -2.06
N ALA A 174 -4.08 0.73 -3.30
CA ALA A 174 -5.13 1.68 -3.66
C ALA A 174 -6.52 1.06 -3.50
N ILE A 175 -6.78 -0.11 -4.09
CA ILE A 175 -8.09 -0.77 -4.03
C ILE A 175 -8.48 -1.09 -2.58
N GLY A 176 -7.56 -1.66 -1.79
CA GLY A 176 -7.82 -2.02 -0.40
C GLY A 176 -8.08 -0.80 0.48
N THR A 177 -7.29 0.25 0.32
CA THR A 177 -7.45 1.49 1.10
C THR A 177 -8.72 2.24 0.73
N ILE A 178 -9.00 2.41 -0.56
CA ILE A 178 -10.21 3.09 -1.04
C ILE A 178 -11.46 2.27 -0.69
N GLY A 179 -11.39 0.94 -0.81
CA GLY A 179 -12.46 0.04 -0.40
C GLY A 179 -12.77 0.16 1.09
N TYR A 180 -11.73 0.27 1.93
CA TYR A 180 -11.91 0.53 3.36
C TYR A 180 -12.56 1.90 3.61
N PHE A 181 -12.13 2.97 2.93
CA PHE A 181 -12.75 4.29 3.06
C PHE A 181 -14.22 4.30 2.67
N LEU A 182 -14.59 3.59 1.60
CA LEU A 182 -15.99 3.42 1.19
C LEU A 182 -16.79 2.65 2.23
N TRP A 183 -16.25 1.56 2.76
CA TRP A 183 -16.94 0.75 3.77
C TRP A 183 -17.19 1.55 5.06
N MET A 184 -16.24 2.39 5.45
CA MET A 184 -16.37 3.24 6.64
C MET A 184 -17.20 4.51 6.40
N GLY A 185 -17.77 4.71 5.21
CA GLY A 185 -18.55 5.92 4.89
C GLY A 185 -17.74 7.21 4.88
N MET A 186 -16.42 7.12 4.62
CA MET A 186 -15.52 8.28 4.64
C MET A 186 -15.51 9.06 3.31
N LEU A 187 -16.04 8.46 2.23
CA LEU A 187 -16.08 9.06 0.89
C LEU A 187 -17.49 9.45 0.44
N ILE A 188 -18.52 8.70 0.82
CA ILE A 188 -19.93 8.90 0.42
C ILE A 188 -20.83 8.42 1.55
#